data_AF-A0A832T8E7-F1
#
_entry.id   AF-A0A832T8E7-F1
#
_cell.length_a   1.000
_cell.length_b   1.000
_cell.length_c   1.000
_cell.angle_alpha   90.00
_cell.angle_beta   90.00
_cell.angle_gamma   90.00
#
_symmetry.space_group_name_H-M   'P 1'
#
loop_
_entity.id
_entity.type
_entity.pdbx_description
1 polymer ?
#
loop_
_entity_poly.entity_id
_entity_poly.type
_entity_poly.pdbx_seq_one_letter_code
_entity_poly.pdbx_strand_id
1 'polypeptide(L)'
;MVDRGNNKRGERVAISYKMPPNIYEKVNKLVYEEKKFSTVSDCITQALIYFVDNQNDVGQFKENLHDYLASEEGKDFMKKIMKDLLVDVLTTQQKIAAEERR
;
A
#
# COMPACT_ATOMS: atom_id res chain seq x y z
N MET A 1 -31.91 31.87 3.25
CA MET A 1 -31.86 31.28 1.90
C MET A 1 -30.74 30.25 1.91
N VAL A 2 -31.10 28.97 1.79
CA VAL A 2 -30.14 27.87 1.69
C VAL A 2 -29.87 27.71 0.21
N ASP A 3 -28.67 28.09 -0.23
CA ASP A 3 -28.24 27.95 -1.62
C ASP A 3 -27.99 26.46 -1.89
N ARG A 4 -29.02 25.81 -2.45
CA ARG A 4 -28.95 24.44 -2.96
C ARG A 4 -28.62 24.52 -4.45
N GLY A 5 -27.44 24.05 -4.79
CA GLY A 5 -27.24 23.33 -6.04
C GLY A 5 -26.47 24.11 -7.10
N ASN A 6 -25.15 24.07 -7.00
CA ASN A 6 -24.35 23.92 -8.20
C ASN A 6 -23.20 22.93 -7.94
N ASN A 7 -23.55 21.64 -7.86
CA ASN A 7 -22.57 20.56 -7.89
C ASN A 7 -22.00 20.48 -9.31
N LYS A 8 -21.06 21.37 -9.63
CA LYS A 8 -20.11 21.19 -10.72
C LYS A 8 -19.15 20.07 -10.32
N ARG A 9 -19.60 18.81 -10.45
CA ARG A 9 -18.73 17.63 -10.37
C ARG A 9 -17.63 17.78 -11.44
N GLY A 10 -16.46 18.27 -11.04
CA GLY A 10 -15.28 18.36 -11.90
C GLY A 10 -14.64 19.74 -12.06
N GLU A 11 -15.18 20.82 -11.47
CA GLU A 11 -14.50 22.12 -11.54
C GLU A 11 -13.25 22.13 -10.64
N ARG A 12 -12.08 22.48 -11.21
CA ARG A 12 -10.85 22.66 -10.43
C ARG A 12 -11.01 23.85 -9.49
N VAL A 13 -10.89 23.59 -8.19
CA VAL A 13 -10.92 24.64 -7.17
C VAL A 13 -9.50 25.07 -6.85
N ALA A 14 -9.22 26.37 -6.95
CA ALA A 14 -7.95 26.93 -6.52
C ALA A 14 -7.92 27.05 -4.99
N ILE A 15 -6.97 26.37 -4.36
CA ILE A 15 -6.81 26.34 -2.89
C ILE A 15 -5.39 26.77 -2.55
N SER A 16 -5.24 27.68 -1.60
CA SER A 16 -3.95 28.02 -1.02
C SER A 16 -3.62 27.06 0.12
N TYR A 17 -2.40 26.49 0.10
CA TYR A 17 -1.92 25.58 1.12
C TYR A 17 -0.44 25.84 1.40
N LYS A 18 0.04 25.41 2.57
CA LYS A 18 1.45 25.40 2.93
C LYS A 18 1.95 23.96 2.94
N MET A 19 3.09 23.72 2.30
CA MET A 19 3.70 22.40 2.21
C MET A 19 4.98 22.36 3.06
N PRO A 20 5.19 21.31 3.88
CA PRO A 20 6.46 21.10 4.57
C PRO A 20 7.64 20.98 3.59
N PRO A 21 8.86 21.45 3.94
CA PRO A 21 10.00 21.50 3.01
C PRO A 21 10.36 20.15 2.39
N ASN A 22 10.35 19.09 3.20
CA ASN A 22 10.64 17.72 2.76
C ASN A 22 9.64 17.15 1.75
N ILE A 23 8.37 17.60 1.80
CA ILE A 23 7.35 17.21 0.82
C ILE A 23 7.48 18.07 -0.44
N TYR A 24 7.76 19.37 -0.27
CA TYR A 24 7.96 20.30 -1.37
C TYR A 24 9.11 19.84 -2.29
N GLU A 25 10.24 19.44 -1.72
CA GLU A 25 11.37 18.88 -2.48
C GLU A 25 10.97 17.64 -3.28
N LYS A 26 10.25 16.71 -2.66
CA LYS A 26 9.78 15.48 -3.33
C LYS A 26 8.84 15.78 -4.48
N VAL A 27 7.87 16.68 -4.28
CA VAL A 27 6.91 17.07 -5.33
C VAL A 27 7.62 17.77 -6.47
N ASN A 28 8.55 18.68 -6.15
CA ASN A 28 9.34 19.35 -7.17
C ASN A 28 10.19 18.39 -7.98
N LYS A 29 10.83 17.41 -7.34
CA LYS A 29 11.57 16.37 -8.05
C LYS A 29 10.67 15.61 -9.02
N LEU A 30 9.49 15.17 -8.57
CA LEU A 30 8.54 14.43 -9.40
C LEU A 30 8.00 15.23 -10.60
N VAL A 31 7.82 16.54 -10.44
CA VAL A 31 7.26 17.42 -11.48
C VAL A 31 8.34 17.96 -12.41
N TYR A 32 9.45 18.47 -11.86
CA TYR A 32 10.44 19.22 -12.62
C TYR A 32 11.61 18.37 -13.10
N GLU A 33 12.10 17.43 -12.28
CA GLU A 33 13.24 16.58 -12.64
C GLU A 33 12.77 15.32 -13.37
N GLU A 34 11.85 14.57 -12.76
CA GLU A 34 11.40 13.26 -13.28
C GLU A 34 10.27 13.39 -14.32
N LYS A 35 9.66 14.58 -14.47
CA LYS A 35 8.56 14.87 -15.41
C LYS A 35 7.38 13.87 -15.33
N LYS A 36 7.17 13.25 -14.17
CA LYS A 36 6.08 12.28 -13.95
C LYS A 36 4.72 12.95 -13.89
N PHE A 37 4.68 14.23 -13.52
CA PHE A 37 3.47 15.04 -13.47
C PHE A 37 3.68 16.37 -14.19
N SER A 38 2.63 16.87 -14.85
CA SER A 38 2.70 18.13 -15.60
C SER A 38 2.76 19.37 -14.70
N THR A 39 2.06 19.33 -13.56
CA THR A 39 2.06 20.41 -12.57
C THR A 39 2.09 19.88 -11.14
N VAL A 40 2.49 20.74 -10.20
CA VAL A 40 2.39 20.48 -8.75
C VAL A 40 0.95 20.12 -8.35
N SER A 41 -0.05 20.81 -8.92
CA SER A 41 -1.46 20.53 -8.66
C SER A 41 -1.88 19.13 -9.12
N ASP A 42 -1.35 18.65 -10.25
CA ASP A 42 -1.65 17.28 -10.73
C ASP A 42 -1.04 16.23 -9.81
N CYS A 43 0.20 16.44 -9.38
CA CYS A 43 0.87 15.58 -8.40
C CYS A 43 0.07 15.48 -7.09
N ILE A 44 -0.42 16.60 -6.57
CA ILE A 44 -1.20 16.63 -5.34
C ILE A 44 -2.57 15.99 -5.54
N THR A 45 -3.25 16.27 -6.65
CA THR A 45 -4.55 15.68 -6.97
C THR A 45 -4.45 14.16 -7.02
N GLN A 46 -3.44 13.63 -7.72
CA GLN A 46 -3.21 12.18 -7.80
C GLN A 46 -2.86 11.56 -6.46
N ALA A 47 -2.04 12.24 -5.64
CA ALA A 47 -1.73 11.78 -4.30
C ALA A 47 -2.98 11.72 -3.39
N LEU A 48 -3.90 12.69 -3.53
CA LEU A 48 -5.16 12.71 -2.78
C LEU A 48 -6.13 11.62 -3.25
N ILE A 49 -6.25 11.40 -4.56
CA ILE A 49 -7.03 10.29 -5.12
C ILE A 49 -6.49 8.96 -4.58
N TYR A 50 -5.18 8.74 -4.71
CA TYR A 50 -4.52 7.55 -4.19
C TYR A 50 -4.77 7.39 -2.69
N PHE A 51 -4.68 8.46 -1.90
CA PHE A 51 -4.95 8.38 -0.47
C PHE A 51 -6.39 7.96 -0.18
N VAL A 52 -7.38 8.58 -0.82
CA VAL A 52 -8.80 8.27 -0.63
C VAL A 52 -9.12 6.85 -1.07
N ASP A 53 -8.60 6.42 -2.21
CA ASP A 53 -8.83 5.07 -2.75
C ASP A 53 -8.19 4.01 -1.83
N ASN A 54 -6.96 4.25 -1.36
CA ASN A 54 -6.23 3.28 -0.52
C ASN A 54 -6.58 3.31 0.97
N GLN A 55 -7.18 4.39 1.47
CA GLN A 55 -7.74 4.39 2.83
C GLN A 55 -8.82 3.31 2.99
N ASN A 56 -9.58 3.06 1.94
CA ASN A 56 -10.53 1.94 1.91
C ASN A 56 -9.81 0.61 1.65
N ASP A 57 -8.80 0.60 0.77
CA ASP A 57 -8.18 -0.63 0.27
C ASP A 57 -7.32 -1.37 1.31
N VAL A 58 -6.55 -0.67 2.16
CA VAL A 58 -5.72 -1.35 3.19
C VAL A 58 -6.57 -1.94 4.31
N GLY A 59 -7.65 -1.26 4.70
CA GLY A 59 -8.61 -1.79 5.68
C GLY A 59 -9.34 -3.00 5.14
N GLN A 60 -9.87 -2.87 3.93
CA GLN A 60 -10.61 -3.93 3.25
C GLN A 60 -9.71 -5.12 2.88
N PHE A 61 -8.46 -4.90 2.49
CA PHE A 61 -7.48 -5.96 2.29
C PHE A 61 -7.20 -6.74 3.57
N LYS A 62 -7.03 -6.06 4.71
CA LYS A 62 -6.80 -6.74 6.00
C LYS A 62 -7.99 -7.60 6.40
N GLU A 63 -9.20 -7.10 6.24
CA GLU A 63 -10.43 -7.85 6.49
C GLU A 63 -10.56 -9.04 5.54
N ASN A 64 -10.41 -8.83 4.23
CA ASN A 64 -10.47 -9.88 3.23
C ASN A 64 -9.38 -10.96 3.44
N LEU A 65 -8.17 -10.56 3.80
CA LEU A 65 -7.08 -11.48 4.10
C LEU A 65 -7.38 -12.27 5.38
N HIS A 66 -7.91 -11.63 6.41
CA HIS A 66 -8.30 -12.30 7.65
C HIS A 66 -9.42 -13.32 7.38
N ASP A 67 -10.44 -12.94 6.62
CA ASP A 67 -11.56 -13.82 6.25
C ASP A 67 -11.09 -14.99 5.37
N TYR A 68 -10.19 -14.73 4.43
CA TYR A 68 -9.57 -15.76 3.63
C TYR A 68 -8.78 -16.75 4.50
N LEU A 69 -7.92 -16.27 5.41
CA LEU A 69 -7.15 -17.13 6.31
C LEU A 69 -8.03 -17.91 7.30
N ALA A 70 -9.20 -17.37 7.66
CA ALA A 70 -10.18 -18.05 8.50
C ALA A 70 -10.99 -19.11 7.74
N SER A 71 -11.04 -19.05 6.41
CA SER A 71 -11.70 -20.05 5.55
C SER A 71 -10.95 -21.38 5.55
N GLU A 72 -11.61 -22.45 5.12
CA GLU A 72 -10.96 -23.77 5.00
C GLU A 72 -9.82 -23.77 3.97
N GLU A 73 -9.98 -23.04 2.85
CA GLU A 73 -8.91 -22.88 1.86
C GLU A 73 -7.69 -22.14 2.44
N GLY A 74 -7.91 -21.08 3.21
CA GLY A 74 -6.84 -20.34 3.87
C GLY A 74 -6.13 -21.14 4.96
N LYS A 75 -6.87 -21.95 5.72
CA LYS A 75 -6.29 -22.88 6.70
C LYS A 75 -5.42 -23.93 6.03
N ASP A 76 -5.85 -24.49 4.90
CA ASP A 76 -5.06 -25.47 4.16
C ASP A 76 -3.83 -24.86 3.49
N PHE A 77 -3.95 -23.63 2.99
CA PHE A 77 -2.80 -22.84 2.54
C PHE A 77 -1.78 -22.62 3.68
N MET A 78 -2.23 -22.22 4.87
CA MET A 78 -1.37 -22.01 6.03
C MET A 78 -0.72 -23.30 6.53
N LYS A 79 -1.45 -24.42 6.53
CA LYS A 79 -0.87 -25.74 6.87
C LYS A 79 0.24 -26.12 5.91
N LYS A 80 0.06 -25.86 4.61
CA LYS A 80 1.07 -26.15 3.58
C LYS A 80 2.33 -25.31 3.82
N ILE A 81 2.20 -24.00 4.02
CA ILE A 81 3.33 -23.12 4.33
C ILE A 81 4.07 -23.57 5.59
N MET A 82 3.35 -23.85 6.69
CA MET A 82 3.99 -24.29 7.93
C MET A 82 4.72 -25.62 7.75
N LYS A 83 4.15 -26.55 6.99
CA LYS A 83 4.79 -27.84 6.72
C LYS A 83 6.08 -27.65 5.91
N ASP A 84 6.04 -26.84 4.86
CA ASP A 84 7.20 -26.58 4.01
C ASP A 84 8.32 -25.89 4.82
N LEU A 85 7.96 -24.90 5.66
CA LEU A 85 8.91 -24.21 6.53
C LEU A 85 9.52 -25.15 7.59
N LEU A 86 8.72 -26.04 8.18
CA LEU A 86 9.22 -27.05 9.13
C LEU A 86 10.20 -28.02 8.45
N VAL A 87 9.92 -28.43 7.22
CA VAL A 87 10.82 -29.29 6.44
C VAL A 87 12.14 -28.56 6.18
N ASP A 88 12.11 -27.30 5.80
CA ASP A 88 13.32 -26.49 5.55
C ASP A 88 14.17 -26.29 6.81
N VAL A 89 13.53 -26.03 7.96
CA VAL A 89 14.23 -25.90 9.26
C VAL A 89 14.84 -27.24 9.67
N LEU A 90 14.08 -28.34 9.58
CA LEU A 90 14.56 -29.67 9.96
C LEU A 90 15.70 -30.14 9.06
N THR A 91 15.61 -29.92 7.76
CA THR A 91 16.69 -30.26 6.82
C THR A 91 17.93 -29.41 7.05
N THR A 92 17.77 -28.13 7.37
CA THR A 92 18.88 -27.26 7.77
C THR A 92 19.55 -27.74 9.05
N GLN A 93 18.78 -28.08 10.09
CA GLN A 93 19.32 -28.61 11.34
C GLN A 93 20.02 -29.97 11.15
N GLN A 94 19.50 -30.85 10.29
CA GLN A 94 20.13 -32.14 9.99
C GLN A 94 21.48 -31.98 9.29
N LYS A 95 21.62 -30.98 8.39
CA LYS A 95 22.91 -30.67 7.75
C LYS A 95 23.94 -30.18 8.77
N ILE A 96 23.54 -29.27 9.65
CA ILE A 96 24.41 -28.73 10.71
C ILE A 96 24.87 -29.86 11.66
N ALA A 97 23.95 -30.70 12.12
CA ALA A 97 24.26 -31.83 12.99
C ALA A 97 25.14 -32.91 12.34
N ALA A 98 25.12 -33.03 11.00
CA ALA A 98 26.00 -33.93 10.25
C ALA A 98 27.41 -33.36 10.06
N GLU A 99 27.56 -32.04 10.00
CA GLU A 99 28.85 -31.35 9.92
C GLU A 99 29.58 -31.33 11.27
N GLU A 100 28.87 -31.19 12.40
CA GLU A 100 29.46 -31.26 13.75
C GLU A 100 29.95 -32.65 14.17
N ARG A 101 29.56 -33.70 13.43
CA ARG A 101 29.99 -35.10 13.68
C ARG A 101 31.21 -35.53 12.85
N ARG A 102 31.78 -34.64 12.04
CA ARG A 102 33.03 -34.87 11.28
C ARG A 102 34.21 -34.17 11.95
#